data_AF-A0A966Q3A8-F1
#
_entry.id   AF-A0A966Q3A8-F1
#
_cell.length_a   1.000
_cell.length_b   1.000
_cell.length_c   1.000
_cell.angle_alpha   90.00
_cell.angle_beta   90.00
_cell.angle_gamma   90.00
#
_symmetry.space_group_name_H-M   'P 1'
#
loop_
_entity.id
_entity.type
_entity.pdbx_description
1 polymer ?
#
loop_
_entity_poly.entity_id
_entity_poly.type
_entity_poly.pdbx_seq_one_letter_code
_entity_poly.pdbx_strand_id
1 'polypeptide(L)'
;NTGIRGNGINTYADTGLYDIAMGQNSIHHSLNARNTGANHSGFDMGAYKIVDFPSYMIISYGNTNIITRLNQYVDDIAANTDTHGFYTISRTGANTSATFKNGTKIINSTQASVVPNNTFTTYIGAIHYSGGSLYSTYKEYNFASIGDGLTDTECQDLNTIVINYNNILSR
;
A
#
# COMPACT_ATOMS: atom_id res chain seq x y z
N ASN A 1 -6.33 20.59 8.02
CA ASN A 1 -5.98 19.16 7.99
C ASN A 1 -6.67 18.53 6.79
N THR A 2 -5.94 18.13 5.75
CA THR A 2 -6.49 17.68 4.44
C THR A 2 -6.28 16.18 4.20
N GLY A 3 -5.98 15.41 5.25
CA GLY A 3 -5.67 13.99 5.18
C GLY A 3 -5.48 13.35 6.56
N ILE A 4 -4.99 12.10 6.59
CA ILE A 4 -4.57 11.39 7.80
C ILE A 4 -3.09 11.64 8.02
N ARG A 5 -2.71 12.18 9.18
CA ARG A 5 -1.31 12.35 9.58
C ARG A 5 -0.96 11.36 10.67
N GLY A 6 -0.08 10.43 10.35
CA GLY A 6 0.44 9.45 11.31
C GLY A 6 1.26 10.10 12.42
N ASN A 7 1.21 9.50 13.62
CA ASN A 7 2.03 9.87 14.78
C ASN A 7 3.09 8.82 15.11
N GLY A 8 3.24 7.78 14.28
CA GLY A 8 4.20 6.67 14.46
C GLY A 8 3.96 5.78 15.68
N ILE A 9 2.82 5.92 16.37
CA ILE A 9 2.51 5.16 17.58
C ILE A 9 1.19 4.41 17.39
N ASN A 10 0.09 5.15 17.25
CA ASN A 10 -1.27 4.58 17.27
C ASN A 10 -2.26 5.24 16.32
N THR A 11 -1.78 6.07 15.38
CA THR A 11 -2.65 6.67 14.38
C THR A 11 -2.80 5.76 13.17
N TYR A 12 -4.03 5.38 12.88
CA TYR A 12 -4.42 4.63 11.68
C TYR A 12 -5.87 4.97 11.33
N ALA A 13 -6.29 4.58 10.13
CA ALA A 13 -7.70 4.45 9.78
C ALA A 13 -8.00 2.99 9.44
N ASP A 14 -9.05 2.45 10.06
CA ASP A 14 -9.61 1.16 9.67
C ASP A 14 -10.55 1.37 8.48
N THR A 15 -10.31 0.63 7.40
CA THR A 15 -11.15 0.68 6.20
C THR A 15 -12.45 -0.11 6.36
N GLY A 16 -12.54 -1.01 7.35
CA GLY A 16 -13.61 -1.99 7.48
C GLY A 16 -13.60 -3.09 6.41
N LEU A 17 -12.67 -3.03 5.44
CA LEU A 17 -12.52 -4.03 4.39
C LEU A 17 -11.67 -5.18 4.89
N TYR A 18 -12.26 -6.36 4.99
CA TYR A 18 -11.55 -7.59 5.32
C TYR A 18 -10.62 -8.02 4.18
N ASP A 19 -9.38 -8.37 4.53
CA ASP A 19 -8.37 -8.78 3.55
C ASP A 19 -8.78 -10.04 2.78
N ILE A 20 -9.38 -11.02 3.48
CA ILE A 20 -9.98 -12.22 2.89
C ILE A 20 -11.11 -11.95 1.89
N ALA A 21 -11.77 -10.78 1.94
CA ALA A 21 -12.85 -10.44 1.02
C ALA A 21 -12.34 -9.88 -0.32
N MET A 22 -11.04 -9.62 -0.43
CA MET A 22 -10.44 -9.06 -1.64
C MET A 22 -10.09 -10.16 -2.65
N GLY A 23 -10.06 -9.81 -3.95
CA GLY A 23 -9.78 -10.78 -5.01
C GLY A 23 -8.36 -11.35 -4.94
N GLN A 24 -8.22 -12.68 -5.00
CA GLN A 24 -6.91 -13.35 -4.99
C GLN A 24 -5.99 -12.83 -6.10
N ASN A 25 -6.52 -12.73 -7.33
CA ASN A 25 -5.77 -12.44 -8.55
C ASN A 25 -6.12 -11.07 -9.17
N SER A 26 -7.02 -10.33 -8.53
CA SER A 26 -7.51 -9.03 -8.99
C SER A 26 -7.68 -8.16 -7.76
N ILE A 27 -6.66 -7.37 -7.46
CA ILE A 27 -6.65 -6.46 -6.32
C ILE A 27 -5.65 -5.31 -6.57
N HIS A 28 -5.97 -4.10 -6.11
CA HIS A 28 -5.00 -3.02 -5.94
C HIS A 28 -5.12 -2.36 -4.58
N HIS A 29 -3.99 -1.85 -4.09
CA HIS A 29 -3.87 -0.95 -2.95
C HIS A 29 -3.14 0.31 -3.42
N SER A 30 -3.70 1.49 -3.16
CA SER A 30 -3.06 2.76 -3.50
C SER A 30 -3.09 3.77 -2.36
N LEU A 31 -2.06 4.63 -2.32
CA LEU A 31 -1.87 5.68 -1.34
C LEU A 31 -1.16 6.87 -1.98
N ASN A 32 -1.56 8.10 -1.64
CA ASN A 32 -0.78 9.29 -1.93
C ASN A 32 -0.12 9.83 -0.65
N ALA A 33 1.21 9.70 -0.55
CA ALA A 33 2.00 10.13 0.59
C ALA A 33 2.56 11.55 0.40
N ARG A 34 2.38 12.42 1.40
CA ARG A 34 2.68 13.86 1.33
C ARG A 34 3.96 14.32 2.01
N ASN A 35 4.65 13.46 2.77
CA ASN A 35 5.90 13.82 3.43
C ASN A 35 7.03 12.80 3.19
N THR A 36 8.24 13.33 3.01
CA THR A 36 9.51 12.61 3.16
C THR A 36 9.91 12.61 4.62
N GLY A 37 10.40 11.47 5.07
CA GLY A 37 11.08 11.34 6.35
C GLY A 37 10.17 10.74 7.42
N ALA A 38 10.68 10.07 8.45
CA ALA A 38 12.06 9.77 8.85
C ALA A 38 12.23 8.25 9.01
N ASN A 39 13.43 7.77 9.36
CA ASN A 39 13.73 6.39 9.78
C ASN A 39 12.54 5.72 10.46
N HIS A 40 11.81 4.88 9.73
CA HIS A 40 10.66 4.22 10.33
C HIS A 40 10.28 2.95 9.60
N SER A 41 10.13 1.86 10.34
CA SER A 41 9.77 0.53 9.85
C SER A 41 8.27 0.26 9.92
N GLY A 42 7.46 1.32 9.95
CA GLY A 42 6.00 1.23 10.05
C GLY A 42 5.37 0.93 8.70
N PHE A 43 4.17 0.37 8.74
CA PHE A 43 3.43 0.01 7.54
C PHE A 43 2.50 1.15 7.13
N ASP A 44 2.36 1.34 5.84
CA ASP A 44 1.58 2.42 5.25
C ASP A 44 0.14 1.99 4.99
N MET A 45 -0.04 0.72 4.62
CA MET A 45 -1.36 0.10 4.48
C MET A 45 -1.24 -1.42 4.62
N GLY A 46 -2.28 -2.06 5.13
CA GLY A 46 -2.46 -3.50 5.00
C GLY A 46 -3.04 -4.20 6.21
N ALA A 47 -3.05 -5.52 6.11
CA ALA A 47 -3.34 -6.44 7.19
C ALA A 47 -2.29 -7.57 7.20
N TYR A 48 -1.95 -8.08 8.39
CA TYR A 48 -0.85 -9.04 8.56
C TYR A 48 -1.21 -10.06 9.65
N LYS A 49 -1.27 -11.33 9.29
CA LYS A 49 -1.48 -12.46 10.22
C LYS A 49 -0.26 -13.37 10.24
N ILE A 50 0.34 -13.61 11.41
CA ILE A 50 1.71 -14.18 11.60
C ILE A 50 2.12 -15.35 10.68
N VAL A 51 1.15 -16.17 10.29
CA VAL A 51 1.35 -17.43 9.55
C VAL A 51 0.88 -17.34 8.09
N ASP A 52 0.28 -16.21 7.71
CA ASP A 52 -0.75 -16.07 6.69
C ASP A 52 -0.80 -14.61 6.20
N PHE A 53 0.28 -14.11 5.59
CA PHE A 53 0.32 -12.72 5.15
C PHE A 53 -0.10 -12.61 3.71
N PRO A 54 -1.21 -11.89 3.45
CA PRO A 54 -1.10 -11.13 2.23
C PRO A 54 -2.02 -9.92 2.15
N SER A 55 -1.53 -8.74 2.49
CA SER A 55 -1.48 -7.60 1.56
C SER A 55 -1.05 -6.36 2.33
N TYR A 56 0.09 -5.80 1.97
CA TYR A 56 0.58 -4.59 2.62
C TYR A 56 1.51 -3.77 1.74
N MET A 57 1.72 -2.53 2.19
CA MET A 57 2.65 -1.58 1.62
C MET A 57 3.45 -0.94 2.76
N ILE A 58 4.77 -0.89 2.59
CA ILE A 58 5.72 -0.11 3.37
C ILE A 58 6.44 0.80 2.38
N ILE A 59 6.12 2.09 2.34
CA ILE A 59 6.69 3.05 1.38
C ILE A 59 8.16 3.37 1.72
N SER A 60 8.57 3.21 2.98
CA SER A 60 9.91 3.60 3.45
C SER A 60 10.50 2.62 4.46
N TYR A 61 10.96 1.46 4.01
CA TYR A 61 11.74 0.53 4.83
C TYR A 61 13.23 0.93 4.83
N GLY A 62 13.79 1.20 6.01
CA GLY A 62 15.21 1.55 6.17
C GLY A 62 15.66 2.76 5.33
N ASN A 63 14.74 3.71 5.07
CA ASN A 63 14.90 4.92 4.23
C ASN A 63 15.31 4.72 2.78
N THR A 64 15.40 3.49 2.31
CA THR A 64 15.99 3.20 1.00
C THR A 64 15.08 2.40 0.12
N ASN A 65 14.08 1.71 0.68
CA ASN A 65 13.26 0.79 -0.08
C ASN A 65 11.78 0.97 0.18
N ILE A 66 10.98 0.70 -0.86
CA ILE A 66 9.60 0.32 -0.73
C ILE A 66 9.52 -1.20 -0.63
N ILE A 67 8.64 -1.71 0.23
CA ILE A 67 8.28 -3.11 0.32
C ILE A 67 6.79 -3.25 0.08
N THR A 68 6.40 -4.14 -0.81
CA THR A 68 5.00 -4.40 -1.11
C THR A 68 4.70 -5.89 -1.19
N ARG A 69 3.46 -6.24 -0.90
CA ARG A 69 2.96 -7.60 -0.97
C ARG A 69 1.47 -7.55 -1.30
N LEU A 70 1.02 -8.30 -2.30
CA LEU A 70 -0.40 -8.58 -2.55
C LEU A 70 -0.57 -10.07 -2.81
N ASN A 71 -1.24 -10.79 -1.92
CA ASN A 71 -1.55 -12.22 -2.11
C ASN A 71 -0.31 -13.06 -2.42
N GLN A 72 0.79 -12.91 -1.67
CA GLN A 72 2.02 -13.70 -1.89
C GLN A 72 2.87 -13.83 -0.61
N TYR A 73 3.80 -14.80 -0.57
CA TYR A 73 4.68 -15.04 0.58
C TYR A 73 5.98 -14.24 0.58
N VAL A 74 6.40 -13.72 -0.58
CA VAL A 74 7.69 -13.06 -0.78
C VAL A 74 7.48 -11.56 -0.93
N ASP A 75 8.36 -10.77 -0.30
CA ASP A 75 8.36 -9.32 -0.45
C ASP A 75 8.88 -8.89 -1.81
N ASP A 76 8.11 -7.99 -2.43
CA ASP A 76 8.56 -7.21 -3.56
C ASP A 76 9.25 -5.95 -3.04
N ILE A 77 10.51 -5.73 -3.44
CA ILE A 77 11.36 -4.66 -2.91
C ILE A 77 11.95 -3.85 -4.08
N ALA A 78 11.88 -2.53 -3.98
CA ALA A 78 12.58 -1.62 -4.89
C ALA A 78 13.15 -0.42 -4.12
N ALA A 79 14.14 0.24 -4.70
CA ALA A 79 14.69 1.47 -4.15
C ALA A 79 13.63 2.59 -4.14
N ASN A 80 13.50 3.28 -3.01
CA ASN A 80 12.60 4.41 -2.82
C ASN A 80 13.18 5.41 -1.81
N THR A 81 14.11 6.25 -2.27
CA THR A 81 14.79 7.25 -1.43
C THR A 81 13.94 8.49 -1.17
N ASP A 82 13.17 8.92 -2.17
CA ASP A 82 12.10 9.90 -2.00
C ASP A 82 10.81 9.18 -1.72
N THR A 83 10.18 9.44 -0.58
CA THR A 83 9.02 8.67 -0.12
C THR A 83 7.70 9.42 -0.27
N HIS A 84 7.72 10.56 -0.96
CA HIS A 84 6.54 11.27 -1.43
C HIS A 84 5.96 10.65 -2.70
N GLY A 85 4.69 10.94 -2.94
CA GLY A 85 4.03 10.66 -4.20
C GLY A 85 2.93 9.62 -4.09
N PHE A 86 2.41 9.26 -5.25
CA PHE A 86 1.33 8.31 -5.39
C PHE A 86 1.87 6.91 -5.65
N TYR A 87 1.51 5.96 -4.80
CA TYR A 87 1.93 4.58 -4.87
C TYR A 87 0.72 3.70 -5.18
N THR A 88 0.90 2.72 -6.05
CA THR A 88 -0.11 1.69 -6.33
C THR A 88 0.61 0.37 -6.41
N ILE A 89 0.21 -0.62 -5.61
CA ILE A 89 0.50 -2.02 -5.91
C ILE A 89 -0.77 -2.62 -6.50
N SER A 90 -0.63 -3.39 -7.58
CA SER A 90 -1.74 -4.10 -8.18
C SER A 90 -1.35 -5.51 -8.61
N ARG A 91 -2.29 -6.45 -8.45
CA ARG A 91 -2.25 -7.81 -8.97
C ARG A 91 -3.39 -7.97 -9.96
N THR A 92 -3.06 -8.45 -11.16
CA THR A 92 -4.00 -8.68 -12.28
C THR A 92 -4.00 -10.14 -12.75
N GLY A 93 -3.21 -10.99 -12.12
CA GLY A 93 -3.18 -12.43 -12.41
C GLY A 93 -2.56 -13.25 -11.29
N ALA A 94 -2.61 -14.58 -11.46
CA ALA A 94 -2.05 -15.53 -10.51
C ALA A 94 -0.53 -15.42 -10.34
N ASN A 95 0.17 -14.77 -11.25
CA ASN A 95 1.61 -14.58 -11.24
C ASN A 95 1.97 -13.23 -11.86
N THR A 96 1.09 -12.24 -11.71
CA THR A 96 1.28 -10.90 -12.30
C THR A 96 0.86 -9.86 -11.28
N SER A 97 1.85 -9.23 -10.67
CA SER A 97 1.67 -8.04 -9.84
C SER A 97 2.76 -7.02 -10.14
N ALA A 98 2.46 -5.76 -9.89
CA ALA A 98 3.37 -4.66 -10.12
C ALA A 98 3.15 -3.56 -9.09
N THR A 99 4.24 -2.85 -8.77
CA THR A 99 4.20 -1.66 -7.93
C THR A 99 4.60 -0.46 -8.78
N PHE A 100 3.83 0.60 -8.65
CA PHE A 100 3.98 1.86 -9.35
C PHE A 100 4.23 2.97 -8.35
N LYS A 101 5.06 3.93 -8.75
CA LYS A 101 5.22 5.22 -8.10
C LYS A 101 5.05 6.32 -9.14
N ASN A 102 4.16 7.27 -8.88
CA ASN A 102 3.85 8.39 -9.75
C ASN A 102 3.55 7.93 -11.20
N GLY A 103 2.78 6.85 -11.34
CA GLY A 103 2.44 6.22 -12.63
C GLY A 103 3.58 5.42 -13.29
N THR A 104 4.81 5.44 -12.74
CA THR A 104 5.94 4.65 -13.27
C THR A 104 6.01 3.31 -12.56
N LYS A 105 6.06 2.21 -13.32
CA LYS A 105 6.30 0.88 -12.77
C LYS A 105 7.72 0.79 -12.19
N ILE A 106 7.81 0.46 -10.90
CA ILE A 106 9.08 0.32 -10.17
C ILE A 106 9.36 -1.14 -9.74
N ILE A 107 8.32 -1.98 -9.70
CA ILE A 107 8.46 -3.42 -9.49
C ILE A 107 7.58 -4.16 -10.50
N ASN A 108 8.12 -5.24 -11.07
CA ASN A 108 7.38 -6.19 -11.90
C ASN A 108 7.58 -7.60 -11.31
N SER A 109 6.56 -8.09 -10.61
CA SER A 109 6.63 -9.33 -9.85
C SER A 109 5.92 -10.47 -10.57
N THR A 110 6.56 -11.64 -10.57
CA THR A 110 6.03 -12.88 -11.11
C THR A 110 5.67 -13.88 -10.02
N GLN A 111 5.56 -13.42 -8.77
CA GLN A 111 5.27 -14.28 -7.62
C GLN A 111 3.86 -14.87 -7.71
N ALA A 112 3.78 -16.18 -7.48
CA ALA A 112 2.52 -16.90 -7.46
C ALA A 112 1.59 -16.34 -6.37
N SER A 113 0.31 -16.23 -6.70
CA SER A 113 -0.70 -15.79 -5.77
C SER A 113 -0.98 -16.88 -4.75
N VAL A 114 -1.38 -16.46 -3.56
CA VAL A 114 -1.87 -17.33 -2.50
C VAL A 114 -3.30 -16.94 -2.19
N VAL A 115 -4.11 -17.93 -1.81
CA VAL A 115 -5.49 -17.69 -1.42
C VAL A 115 -5.50 -16.77 -0.20
N PRO A 116 -6.18 -15.61 -0.25
CA PRO A 116 -6.34 -14.75 0.92
C PRO A 116 -7.00 -15.53 2.05
N ASN A 117 -6.38 -15.53 3.24
CA ASN A 117 -6.87 -16.22 4.42
C ASN A 117 -6.75 -15.36 5.70
N ASN A 118 -6.48 -14.07 5.50
CA ASN A 118 -6.32 -13.10 6.54
C ASN A 118 -7.68 -12.45 6.87
N THR A 119 -8.17 -12.68 8.08
CA THR A 119 -9.49 -12.23 8.54
C THR A 119 -9.44 -10.86 9.22
N PHE A 120 -8.34 -10.12 9.12
CA PHE A 120 -8.23 -8.77 9.64
C PHE A 120 -8.65 -7.75 8.57
N THR A 121 -9.13 -6.59 9.03
CA THR A 121 -9.44 -5.47 8.15
C THR A 121 -8.17 -4.73 7.75
N THR A 122 -8.14 -4.17 6.54
CA THR A 122 -7.01 -3.39 6.05
C THR A 122 -6.96 -2.03 6.74
N TYR A 123 -5.80 -1.70 7.31
CA TYR A 123 -5.54 -0.38 7.89
C TYR A 123 -4.81 0.54 6.90
N ILE A 124 -4.97 1.85 7.07
CA ILE A 124 -4.16 2.92 6.45
C ILE A 124 -3.38 3.62 7.55
N GLY A 125 -2.09 3.87 7.33
CA GLY A 125 -1.18 4.48 8.30
C GLY A 125 -0.63 3.53 9.36
N ALA A 126 -0.99 2.26 9.29
CA ALA A 126 -0.44 1.16 10.08
C ALA A 126 -0.75 -0.17 9.38
N ILE A 127 -0.42 -1.28 10.05
CA ILE A 127 -0.90 -2.61 9.67
C ILE A 127 -1.77 -3.21 10.77
N HIS A 128 -2.88 -3.83 10.36
CA HIS A 128 -3.69 -4.61 11.28
C HIS A 128 -2.99 -5.95 11.55
N TYR A 129 -2.25 -6.02 12.66
CA TYR A 129 -1.42 -7.17 13.00
C TYR A 129 -2.04 -8.08 14.04
N SER A 130 -2.09 -9.38 13.74
CA SER A 130 -2.58 -10.41 14.66
C SER A 130 -1.73 -10.58 15.94
N GLY A 131 -0.49 -10.10 15.96
CA GLY A 131 0.41 -10.19 17.12
C GLY A 131 0.27 -9.06 18.15
N GLY A 132 -0.74 -8.20 18.01
CA GLY A 132 -1.10 -7.17 19.00
C GLY A 132 -0.29 -5.87 18.95
N SER A 133 0.89 -5.86 18.31
CA SER A 133 1.65 -4.63 18.07
C SER A 133 1.18 -3.91 16.81
N LEU A 134 0.85 -2.62 16.94
CA LEU A 134 0.49 -1.78 15.81
C LEU A 134 1.76 -1.10 15.25
N TYR A 135 2.12 -1.42 14.00
CA TYR A 135 3.27 -0.80 13.34
C TYR A 135 2.82 0.43 12.54
N SER A 136 2.55 1.52 13.25
CA SER A 136 2.06 2.79 12.68
C SER A 136 3.17 3.60 12.03
N THR A 137 2.84 4.47 11.06
CA THR A 137 3.79 5.38 10.40
C THR A 137 3.64 6.85 10.85
N TYR A 138 4.60 7.70 10.51
CA TYR A 138 4.53 9.17 10.64
C TYR A 138 4.05 9.86 9.36
N LYS A 139 3.78 9.08 8.31
CA LYS A 139 3.43 9.63 7.02
C LYS A 139 2.06 10.27 7.02
N GLU A 140 1.92 11.24 6.14
CA GLU A 140 0.66 11.90 5.87
C GLU A 140 0.10 11.43 4.53
N TYR A 141 -1.18 11.06 4.50
CA TYR A 141 -1.89 10.63 3.31
C TYR A 141 -3.10 11.50 3.06
N ASN A 142 -3.30 11.94 1.81
CA ASN A 142 -4.48 12.71 1.39
C ASN A 142 -5.41 11.93 0.44
N PHE A 143 -5.01 10.72 0.02
CA PHE A 143 -5.78 9.83 -0.85
C PHE A 143 -5.38 8.38 -0.60
N ALA A 144 -6.37 7.48 -0.70
CA ALA A 144 -6.18 6.04 -0.71
C ALA A 144 -7.28 5.39 -1.57
N SER A 145 -6.97 4.29 -2.25
CA SER A 145 -7.98 3.44 -2.90
C SER A 145 -7.65 1.96 -2.75
N ILE A 146 -8.69 1.14 -2.66
CA ILE A 146 -8.61 -0.32 -2.66
C ILE A 146 -9.71 -0.83 -3.59
N GLY A 147 -9.41 -1.82 -4.43
CA GLY A 147 -10.38 -2.38 -5.38
C GLY A 147 -9.76 -3.45 -6.27
N ASP A 148 -10.35 -3.66 -7.45
CA ASP A 148 -9.91 -4.66 -8.42
C ASP A 148 -8.53 -4.37 -9.02
N GLY A 149 -7.90 -5.39 -9.62
CA GLY A 149 -6.60 -5.26 -10.26
C GLY A 149 -6.62 -4.23 -11.39
N LEU A 150 -5.69 -3.28 -11.33
CA LEU A 150 -5.46 -2.25 -12.33
C LEU A 150 -4.33 -2.70 -13.25
N THR A 151 -4.55 -2.62 -14.55
CA THR A 151 -3.52 -2.76 -15.57
C THR A 151 -2.49 -1.63 -15.46
N ASP A 152 -1.36 -1.78 -16.15
CA ASP A 152 -0.31 -0.77 -16.21
C ASP A 152 -0.85 0.62 -16.63
N THR A 153 -1.71 0.63 -17.65
CA THR A 153 -2.36 1.85 -18.15
C THR A 153 -3.30 2.44 -17.10
N GLU A 154 -4.14 1.61 -16.46
CA GLU A 154 -5.05 2.09 -15.42
C GLU A 154 -4.31 2.64 -14.19
N CYS A 155 -3.13 2.10 -13.85
CA CYS A 155 -2.29 2.67 -12.80
C CYS A 155 -1.74 4.07 -13.17
N GLN A 156 -1.37 4.28 -14.44
CA GLN A 156 -0.95 5.58 -14.96
C GLN A 156 -2.10 6.59 -14.99
N ASP A 157 -3.29 6.14 -15.40
CA ASP A 157 -4.50 6.95 -15.44
C ASP A 157 -4.95 7.33 -14.02
N LEU A 158 -4.98 6.39 -13.08
CA LEU A 158 -5.31 6.66 -11.69
C LEU A 158 -4.35 7.69 -11.07
N ASN A 159 -3.05 7.57 -11.34
CA ASN A 159 -2.08 8.58 -10.92
C ASN A 159 -2.41 9.98 -11.45
N THR A 160 -2.75 10.08 -12.74
CA THR A 160 -3.12 11.35 -13.38
C THR A 160 -4.39 11.94 -12.74
N ILE A 161 -5.39 11.10 -12.49
CA ILE A 161 -6.64 11.49 -11.81
C ILE A 161 -6.36 12.02 -10.40
N VAL A 162 -5.54 11.33 -9.62
CA VAL A 162 -5.21 11.72 -8.24
C VAL A 162 -4.42 13.02 -8.20
N ILE A 163 -3.46 13.22 -9.10
CA ILE A 163 -2.72 14.49 -9.22
C ILE A 163 -3.69 15.63 -9.55
N ASN A 164 -4.58 15.43 -10.52
CA ASN A 164 -5.57 16.45 -10.89
C ASN A 164 -6.53 16.76 -9.73
N TYR A 165 -7.01 15.74 -9.02
CA TYR A 165 -7.85 15.90 -7.83
C TYR A 165 -7.15 16.73 -6.75
N ASN A 166 -5.89 16.43 -6.44
CA ASN A 166 -5.12 17.19 -5.46
C ASN A 166 -4.89 18.63 -5.90
N ASN A 167 -4.59 18.87 -7.19
CA ASN A 167 -4.43 20.22 -7.75
C ASN A 167 -5.72 21.04 -7.65
N ILE A 168 -6.88 20.46 -8.03
CA ILE A 168 -8.19 21.12 -7.95
C ILE A 168 -8.52 21.53 -6.51
N LEU A 169 -8.16 20.70 -5.54
CA LEU A 169 -8.39 20.97 -4.13
C LEU A 169 -7.28 21.78 -3.44
N SER A 170 -6.22 22.18 -4.17
CA SER A 170 -5.03 22.85 -3.63
C SER A 170 -4.38 22.06 -2.47
N ARG A 171 -4.13 20.76 -2.66
CA ARG A 171 -3.69 19.81 -1.62
C ARG A 171 -2.33 19.15 -1.84
#